data_AF-A0A2J6NPL9-F1
#
_entry.id   AF-A0A2J6NPL9-F1
#
_cell.length_a   1.000
_cell.length_b   1.000
_cell.length_c   1.000
_cell.angle_alpha   90.00
_cell.angle_beta   90.00
_cell.angle_gamma   90.00
#
_symmetry.space_group_name_H-M   'P 1'
#
loop_
_entity.id
_entity.type
_entity.pdbx_description
1 polymer ?
#
loop_
_entity_poly.entity_id
_entity_poly.type
_entity_poly.pdbx_seq_one_letter_code
_entity_poly.pdbx_strand_id
1 'polypeptide(L)'
;MKLKNFSKKWKWITGIIVAALAVMLFGRLHSNSETLFPPRHVSFVQQAHGTGTHVWYMTTGKDKDANVYYIVVLKDGRARTYRTYDDDTTLGKIAKMSNRQVLRYAKQQDKKYFDVSTKEVALARRGVHDGFNTDFKPAMSAPSYYVLINDDNKVVGTAIDTGEKGHNDRPYQVIFNTAGKMTSSARGTTQLPGNIRENYTPIVRENDNDQKHNTTILNRMDTGLQEHIRQVSYTAPEPIKVKNTSQTDASGNHIVSQTATIQYTSSVDVDQVQDNFLQMAEKDPSIMKRFAQWATLKQKAHDPKQMATAQTAVNTGTDRMFSPHFCNDLTKEVFISNEQEKDTLSLEMPVAFDVYDSHFIGYERANDNGYLVTKAQSKKQTAVFAK
;
A
#
# COMPACT_ATOMS: atom_id res chain seq x y z
N MET A 1 -32.91 -61.05 -24.18
CA MET A 1 -31.65 -61.80 -24.40
C MET A 1 -31.10 -62.20 -23.04
N LYS A 2 -31.15 -63.50 -22.67
CA LYS A 2 -30.71 -64.00 -21.35
C LYS A 2 -29.20 -64.27 -21.41
N LEU A 3 -28.40 -63.38 -20.84
CA LEU A 3 -26.95 -63.56 -20.66
C LEU A 3 -26.67 -64.60 -19.56
N LYS A 4 -26.80 -65.90 -19.90
CA LYS A 4 -26.27 -66.99 -19.08
C LYS A 4 -24.96 -67.46 -19.70
N ASN A 5 -23.92 -67.54 -18.85
CA ASN A 5 -22.53 -67.96 -19.12
C ASN A 5 -21.52 -66.86 -19.41
N PHE A 6 -21.56 -65.77 -18.64
CA PHE A 6 -20.34 -64.99 -18.38
C PHE A 6 -19.46 -65.76 -17.38
N SER A 7 -18.29 -66.22 -17.83
CA SER A 7 -17.35 -66.99 -17.00
C SER A 7 -16.95 -66.16 -15.76
N LYS A 8 -16.64 -66.83 -14.63
CA LYS A 8 -16.25 -66.17 -13.37
C LYS A 8 -15.16 -65.10 -13.55
N LYS A 9 -14.29 -65.28 -14.55
CA LYS A 9 -13.20 -64.36 -14.92
C LYS A 9 -13.72 -63.02 -15.43
N TRP A 10 -14.79 -63.02 -16.23
CA TRP A 10 -15.36 -61.78 -16.77
C TRP A 10 -16.19 -60.99 -15.75
N LYS A 11 -16.89 -61.65 -14.82
CA LYS A 11 -17.61 -60.97 -13.73
C LYS A 11 -16.67 -60.14 -12.84
N TRP A 12 -15.46 -60.66 -12.61
CA TRP A 12 -14.42 -59.96 -11.85
C TRP A 12 -13.88 -58.74 -12.59
N ILE A 13 -13.64 -58.85 -13.90
CA ILE A 13 -13.18 -57.74 -14.75
C ILE A 13 -14.23 -56.63 -14.81
N THR A 14 -15.51 -56.98 -15.01
CA THR A 14 -16.59 -55.98 -15.02
C THR A 14 -16.73 -55.28 -13.66
N GLY A 15 -16.56 -56.00 -12.56
CA GLY A 15 -16.56 -55.42 -11.21
C GLY A 15 -15.42 -54.42 -10.98
N ILE A 16 -14.19 -54.74 -11.43
CA ILE A 16 -13.04 -53.83 -11.34
C ILE A 16 -13.26 -52.59 -12.22
N ILE A 17 -13.79 -52.74 -13.42
CA ILE A 17 -14.04 -51.61 -14.34
C ILE A 17 -15.10 -50.67 -13.76
N VAL A 18 -16.19 -51.21 -13.18
CA VAL A 18 -17.23 -50.40 -12.53
C VAL A 18 -16.69 -49.72 -11.27
N ALA A 19 -15.87 -50.40 -10.48
CA ALA A 19 -15.23 -49.80 -9.31
C ALA A 19 -14.22 -48.71 -9.70
N ALA A 20 -13.42 -48.92 -10.75
CA ALA A 20 -12.47 -47.94 -11.27
C ALA A 20 -13.19 -46.72 -11.88
N LEU A 21 -14.30 -46.94 -12.61
CA LEU A 21 -15.15 -45.86 -13.10
C LEU A 21 -15.82 -45.10 -11.96
N ALA A 22 -16.31 -45.79 -10.92
CA ALA A 22 -16.84 -45.14 -9.73
C ALA A 22 -15.76 -44.34 -8.99
N VAL A 23 -14.55 -44.87 -8.83
CA VAL A 23 -13.43 -44.13 -8.22
C VAL A 23 -12.96 -42.98 -9.10
N MET A 24 -13.04 -43.07 -10.44
CA MET A 24 -12.72 -41.93 -11.31
C MET A 24 -13.82 -40.86 -11.34
N LEU A 25 -15.09 -41.26 -11.28
CA LEU A 25 -16.24 -40.34 -11.26
C LEU A 25 -16.42 -39.68 -9.88
N PHE A 26 -16.25 -40.44 -8.79
CA PHE A 26 -16.38 -39.93 -7.42
C PHE A 26 -15.06 -39.43 -6.81
N GLY A 27 -13.91 -39.95 -7.24
CA GLY A 27 -12.58 -39.47 -6.81
C GLY A 27 -12.18 -38.14 -7.46
N ARG A 28 -12.76 -37.77 -8.61
CA ARG A 28 -12.63 -36.42 -9.17
C ARG A 28 -13.55 -35.38 -8.52
N LEU A 29 -14.50 -35.78 -7.68
CA LEU A 29 -15.37 -34.86 -6.92
C LEU A 29 -14.72 -34.34 -5.62
N HIS A 30 -13.48 -34.75 -5.31
CA HIS A 30 -12.74 -34.29 -4.11
C HIS A 30 -11.74 -33.16 -4.37
N SER A 31 -11.82 -32.47 -5.51
CA SER A 31 -11.06 -31.23 -5.73
C SER A 31 -12.00 -30.10 -6.16
N ASN A 32 -12.20 -29.16 -5.22
CA ASN A 32 -13.07 -27.98 -5.27
C ASN A 32 -14.53 -28.32 -4.93
N SER A 33 -14.95 -27.84 -3.76
CA SER A 33 -16.32 -27.86 -3.25
C SER A 33 -17.26 -27.05 -4.15
N GLU A 34 -17.60 -27.56 -5.32
CA GLU A 34 -18.75 -27.11 -6.11
C GLU A 34 -19.99 -27.80 -5.55
N THR A 35 -20.76 -27.09 -4.72
CA THR A 35 -22.08 -27.54 -4.27
C THR A 35 -23.00 -27.67 -5.49
N LEU A 36 -23.80 -28.74 -5.55
CA LEU A 36 -24.78 -29.02 -6.62
C LEU A 36 -25.75 -27.85 -6.89
N PHE A 37 -25.94 -26.97 -5.90
CA PHE A 37 -26.63 -25.70 -6.04
C PHE A 37 -25.75 -24.58 -5.45
N PRO A 38 -25.43 -23.54 -6.23
CA PRO A 38 -24.71 -22.39 -5.70
C PRO A 38 -25.59 -21.63 -4.69
N PRO A 39 -25.02 -21.09 -3.60
CA PRO A 39 -25.79 -20.39 -2.58
C PRO A 39 -26.46 -19.15 -3.15
N ARG A 40 -27.75 -18.92 -2.86
CA ARG A 40 -28.49 -17.75 -3.38
C ARG A 40 -27.96 -16.42 -2.83
N HIS A 41 -27.40 -16.45 -1.62
CA HIS A 41 -26.84 -15.29 -0.95
C HIS A 41 -25.35 -15.48 -0.75
N VAL A 42 -24.59 -14.43 -1.03
CA VAL A 42 -23.14 -14.39 -0.89
C VAL A 42 -22.78 -13.26 0.06
N SER A 43 -21.95 -13.55 1.06
CA SER A 43 -21.44 -12.54 1.97
C SER A 43 -19.92 -12.60 2.04
N PHE A 44 -19.26 -11.45 1.92
CA PHE A 44 -17.81 -11.35 2.09
C PHE A 44 -17.39 -11.85 3.48
N VAL A 45 -18.04 -11.35 4.54
CA VAL A 45 -17.73 -11.71 5.92
C VAL A 45 -17.95 -13.20 6.17
N GLN A 46 -19.06 -13.76 5.71
CA GLN A 46 -19.32 -15.20 5.89
C GLN A 46 -18.29 -16.06 5.14
N GLN A 47 -17.93 -15.67 3.91
CA GLN A 47 -16.89 -16.36 3.14
C GLN A 47 -15.51 -16.19 3.76
N ALA A 48 -15.22 -15.05 4.39
CA ALA A 48 -13.96 -14.78 5.07
C ALA A 48 -13.75 -15.68 6.29
N HIS A 49 -14.84 -16.08 6.96
CA HIS A 49 -14.82 -17.05 8.07
C HIS A 49 -15.05 -18.51 7.63
N GLY A 50 -15.25 -18.74 6.33
CA GLY A 50 -15.49 -20.06 5.77
C GLY A 50 -14.20 -20.86 5.52
N THR A 51 -14.39 -22.14 5.18
CA THR A 51 -13.33 -23.08 4.77
C THR A 51 -13.14 -23.15 3.26
N GLY A 52 -14.03 -22.51 2.49
CA GLY A 52 -13.93 -22.43 1.04
C GLY A 52 -12.82 -21.48 0.58
N THR A 53 -12.42 -21.61 -0.69
CA THR A 53 -11.58 -20.59 -1.35
C THR A 53 -12.46 -19.65 -2.15
N HIS A 54 -12.46 -18.37 -1.80
CA HIS A 54 -13.25 -17.34 -2.45
C HIS A 54 -12.35 -16.21 -2.95
N VAL A 55 -12.69 -15.62 -4.08
CA VAL A 55 -11.90 -14.55 -4.69
C VAL A 55 -12.77 -13.31 -4.85
N TRP A 56 -12.29 -12.21 -4.30
CA TRP A 56 -12.91 -10.89 -4.34
C TRP A 56 -11.96 -9.88 -4.98
N TYR A 57 -12.52 -8.80 -5.50
CA TYR A 57 -11.86 -7.81 -6.33
C TYR A 57 -12.17 -6.42 -5.79
N MET A 58 -11.15 -5.61 -5.53
CA MET A 58 -11.31 -4.19 -5.22
C MET A 58 -11.18 -3.38 -6.51
N THR A 59 -12.21 -2.64 -6.89
CA THR A 59 -12.30 -2.01 -8.23
C THR A 59 -12.71 -0.54 -8.19
N THR A 60 -12.32 0.25 -9.20
CA THR A 60 -12.76 1.66 -9.34
C THR A 60 -14.22 1.81 -9.75
N GLY A 61 -14.77 0.79 -10.38
CA GLY A 61 -15.94 0.92 -11.23
C GLY A 61 -16.64 -0.39 -11.48
N LYS A 62 -17.75 -0.31 -12.21
CA LYS A 62 -18.61 -1.45 -12.58
C LYS A 62 -18.45 -1.88 -14.05
N ASP A 63 -17.75 -1.09 -14.86
CA ASP A 63 -17.58 -1.37 -16.30
C ASP A 63 -16.37 -2.29 -16.60
N LYS A 64 -16.21 -2.64 -17.88
CA LYS A 64 -15.16 -3.57 -18.34
C LYS A 64 -13.73 -3.00 -18.24
N ASP A 65 -13.58 -1.68 -18.24
CA ASP A 65 -12.30 -0.97 -18.24
C ASP A 65 -11.92 -0.53 -16.82
N ALA A 66 -12.85 -0.64 -15.85
CA ALA A 66 -12.58 -0.41 -14.44
C ALA A 66 -11.38 -1.23 -13.95
N ASN A 67 -10.42 -0.52 -13.36
CA ASN A 67 -9.21 -1.09 -12.78
C ASN A 67 -9.57 -1.93 -11.56
N VAL A 68 -8.83 -3.02 -11.37
CA VAL A 68 -8.90 -3.88 -10.20
C VAL A 68 -7.55 -3.79 -9.50
N TYR A 69 -7.47 -3.00 -8.41
CA TYR A 69 -6.22 -2.71 -7.69
C TYR A 69 -5.74 -3.84 -6.79
N TYR A 70 -6.70 -4.62 -6.26
CA TYR A 70 -6.41 -5.72 -5.36
C TYR A 70 -7.30 -6.92 -5.65
N ILE A 71 -6.70 -8.09 -5.54
CA ILE A 71 -7.40 -9.38 -5.58
C ILE A 71 -7.28 -10.02 -4.19
N VAL A 72 -8.40 -10.09 -3.48
CA VAL A 72 -8.51 -10.64 -2.13
C VAL A 72 -8.90 -12.10 -2.21
N VAL A 73 -8.04 -12.99 -1.71
CA VAL A 73 -8.27 -14.44 -1.68
C VAL A 73 -8.60 -14.84 -0.26
N LEU A 74 -9.84 -15.25 -0.03
CA LEU A 74 -10.33 -15.76 1.25
C LEU A 74 -10.15 -17.27 1.28
N LYS A 75 -9.53 -17.78 2.34
CA LYS A 75 -9.35 -19.21 2.57
C LYS A 75 -9.11 -19.49 4.05
N ASP A 76 -9.83 -20.46 4.61
CA ASP A 76 -9.63 -20.97 5.97
C ASP A 76 -9.63 -19.87 7.04
N GLY A 77 -10.64 -18.98 7.02
CA GLY A 77 -10.74 -17.90 8.01
C GLY A 77 -9.79 -16.71 7.77
N ARG A 78 -9.05 -16.69 6.65
CA ARG A 78 -7.99 -15.72 6.37
C ARG A 78 -8.11 -15.10 4.99
N ALA A 79 -7.76 -13.83 4.88
CA ALA A 79 -7.61 -13.12 3.62
C ALA A 79 -6.12 -13.02 3.25
N ARG A 80 -5.83 -13.23 1.97
CA ARG A 80 -4.55 -12.86 1.36
C ARG A 80 -4.83 -11.91 0.21
N THR A 81 -4.32 -10.70 0.30
CA THR A 81 -4.58 -9.65 -0.69
C THR A 81 -3.36 -9.51 -1.58
N TYR A 82 -3.56 -9.72 -2.87
CA TYR A 82 -2.55 -9.50 -3.90
C TYR A 82 -2.77 -8.14 -4.53
N ARG A 83 -1.71 -7.33 -4.58
CA ARG A 83 -1.73 -6.08 -5.34
C ARG A 83 -1.61 -6.39 -6.83
N THR A 84 -2.34 -5.67 -7.65
CA THR A 84 -2.25 -5.82 -9.11
C THR A 84 -1.40 -4.71 -9.69
N TYR A 85 -1.01 -4.86 -10.96
CA TYR A 85 -0.44 -3.77 -11.73
C TYR A 85 -1.57 -3.08 -12.51
N ASP A 86 -1.85 -1.81 -12.19
CA ASP A 86 -3.11 -1.12 -12.51
C ASP A 86 -3.41 -1.06 -14.00
N ASP A 87 -2.40 -0.74 -14.82
CA ASP A 87 -2.56 -0.61 -16.27
C ASP A 87 -2.83 -1.95 -16.98
N ASP A 88 -2.61 -3.08 -16.30
CA ASP A 88 -2.76 -4.40 -16.87
C ASP A 88 -4.04 -5.11 -16.45
N THR A 89 -4.74 -4.62 -15.42
CA THR A 89 -5.69 -5.43 -14.65
C THR A 89 -7.05 -4.78 -14.52
N THR A 90 -7.93 -5.09 -15.48
CA THR A 90 -9.31 -4.59 -15.52
C THR A 90 -10.35 -5.67 -15.19
N LEU A 91 -11.55 -5.24 -14.80
CA LEU A 91 -12.70 -6.13 -14.60
C LEU A 91 -13.01 -6.97 -15.85
N GLY A 92 -12.89 -6.38 -17.04
CA GLY A 92 -13.12 -7.09 -18.30
C GLY A 92 -12.13 -8.22 -18.55
N LYS A 93 -10.88 -8.07 -18.10
CA LYS A 93 -9.87 -9.14 -18.15
C LYS A 93 -10.19 -10.24 -17.14
N ILE A 94 -10.53 -9.88 -15.91
CA ILE A 94 -10.92 -10.82 -14.84
C ILE A 94 -12.18 -11.61 -15.21
N ALA A 95 -13.18 -10.98 -15.85
CA ALA A 95 -14.43 -11.61 -16.25
C ALA A 95 -14.21 -12.85 -17.14
N LYS A 96 -13.16 -12.84 -17.98
CA LYS A 96 -12.83 -13.93 -18.91
C LYS A 96 -12.05 -15.08 -18.25
N MET A 97 -11.70 -14.97 -16.98
CA MET A 97 -10.90 -15.95 -16.26
C MET A 97 -11.76 -16.81 -15.31
N SER A 98 -11.33 -18.06 -15.12
CA SER A 98 -11.77 -18.89 -13.99
C SER A 98 -11.06 -18.48 -12.70
N ASN A 99 -11.61 -18.81 -11.53
CA ASN A 99 -10.99 -18.49 -10.23
C ASN A 99 -9.55 -19.02 -10.12
N ARG A 100 -9.24 -20.17 -10.72
CA ARG A 100 -7.88 -20.72 -10.76
C ARG A 100 -6.93 -19.87 -11.61
N GLN A 101 -7.41 -19.37 -12.76
CA GLN A 101 -6.63 -18.46 -13.60
C GLN A 101 -6.42 -17.12 -12.89
N VAL A 102 -7.47 -16.57 -12.28
CA VAL A 102 -7.40 -15.34 -11.47
C VAL A 102 -6.38 -15.48 -10.34
N LEU A 103 -6.37 -16.59 -9.59
CA LEU A 103 -5.40 -16.77 -8.50
C LEU A 103 -3.94 -16.82 -9.00
N ARG A 104 -3.70 -17.47 -10.14
CA ARG A 104 -2.35 -17.48 -10.76
C ARG A 104 -1.98 -16.08 -11.24
N TYR A 105 -2.93 -15.40 -11.87
CA TYR A 105 -2.77 -14.05 -12.38
C TYR A 105 -2.48 -13.05 -11.24
N ALA A 106 -3.21 -13.12 -10.13
CA ALA A 106 -2.99 -12.30 -8.94
C ALA A 106 -1.56 -12.43 -8.42
N LYS A 107 -1.05 -13.66 -8.24
CA LYS A 107 0.34 -13.90 -7.83
C LYS A 107 1.37 -13.35 -8.82
N GLN A 108 1.07 -13.46 -10.11
CA GLN A 108 1.94 -12.95 -11.15
C GLN A 108 1.96 -11.42 -11.16
N GLN A 109 0.81 -10.78 -11.00
CA GLN A 109 0.68 -9.32 -10.95
C GLN A 109 1.30 -8.74 -9.70
N ASP A 110 1.14 -9.38 -8.54
CA ASP A 110 1.75 -8.95 -7.28
C ASP A 110 3.29 -9.01 -7.36
N LYS A 111 3.83 -10.11 -7.92
CA LYS A 111 5.26 -10.19 -8.22
C LYS A 111 5.69 -9.14 -9.25
N LYS A 112 4.89 -8.93 -10.31
CA LYS A 112 5.18 -7.92 -11.34
C LYS A 112 5.22 -6.54 -10.72
N TYR A 113 4.27 -6.21 -9.86
CA TYR A 113 4.24 -4.96 -9.10
C TYR A 113 5.55 -4.79 -8.35
N PHE A 114 5.96 -5.77 -7.54
CA PHE A 114 7.26 -5.74 -6.83
C PHE A 114 8.45 -5.54 -7.79
N ASP A 115 8.53 -6.31 -8.89
CA ASP A 115 9.63 -6.25 -9.84
C ASP A 115 9.69 -4.89 -10.57
N VAL A 116 8.54 -4.30 -10.89
CA VAL A 116 8.43 -3.01 -11.57
C VAL A 116 8.68 -1.86 -10.61
N SER A 117 8.23 -1.94 -9.34
CA SER A 117 8.57 -0.96 -8.29
C SER A 117 10.07 -0.68 -8.20
N THR A 118 10.90 -1.71 -8.41
CA THR A 118 12.37 -1.56 -8.45
C THR A 118 12.87 -0.67 -9.59
N LYS A 119 12.14 -0.63 -10.71
CA LYS A 119 12.41 0.20 -11.89
C LYS A 119 11.73 1.56 -11.79
N GLU A 120 10.52 1.63 -11.24
CA GLU A 120 9.73 2.87 -11.10
C GLU A 120 10.45 3.90 -10.25
N VAL A 121 11.14 3.51 -9.17
CA VAL A 121 11.95 4.45 -8.38
C VAL A 121 12.98 5.19 -9.24
N ALA A 122 13.61 4.49 -10.19
CA ALA A 122 14.55 5.10 -11.12
C ALA A 122 13.88 5.96 -12.22
N LEU A 123 12.60 5.71 -12.52
CA LEU A 123 11.81 6.42 -13.55
C LEU A 123 11.07 7.64 -13.00
N ALA A 124 10.56 7.59 -11.76
CA ALA A 124 9.80 8.65 -11.09
C ALA A 124 10.54 10.00 -11.14
N ARG A 125 11.87 9.94 -11.05
CA ARG A 125 12.74 11.10 -11.12
C ARG A 125 12.85 11.73 -12.51
N ARG A 126 12.69 10.95 -13.57
CA ARG A 126 12.74 11.45 -14.96
C ARG A 126 11.43 12.10 -15.40
N GLY A 127 10.42 12.13 -14.53
CA GLY A 127 9.07 12.54 -14.88
C GLY A 127 8.43 11.65 -15.96
N VAL A 128 9.00 10.46 -16.20
CA VAL A 128 8.50 9.49 -17.17
C VAL A 128 7.51 8.62 -16.44
N HIS A 129 6.24 8.71 -16.85
CA HIS A 129 5.15 7.91 -16.33
C HIS A 129 5.13 6.52 -16.97
N ASP A 130 5.23 5.47 -16.15
CA ASP A 130 5.04 4.05 -16.49
C ASP A 130 4.27 3.36 -15.34
N GLY A 131 2.98 3.66 -15.21
CA GLY A 131 2.15 3.15 -14.10
C GLY A 131 2.32 3.93 -12.78
N PHE A 132 2.75 3.25 -11.69
CA PHE A 132 2.68 3.69 -10.27
C PHE A 132 3.64 4.81 -9.83
N ASN A 133 4.21 5.59 -10.74
CA ASN A 133 5.19 6.63 -10.41
C ASN A 133 4.74 7.62 -9.31
N THR A 134 3.44 7.81 -9.11
CA THR A 134 2.88 8.63 -8.01
C THR A 134 3.14 8.06 -6.62
N ASP A 135 3.21 6.74 -6.46
CA ASP A 135 3.34 6.09 -5.15
C ASP A 135 4.76 6.24 -4.59
N PHE A 136 5.74 6.41 -5.47
CA PHE A 136 7.15 6.56 -5.12
C PHE A 136 7.59 8.03 -4.99
N LYS A 137 6.83 8.98 -5.54
CA LYS A 137 7.16 10.42 -5.46
C LYS A 137 7.30 10.92 -4.02
N PRO A 138 6.40 10.57 -3.07
CA PRO A 138 6.57 10.98 -1.68
C PRO A 138 7.83 10.38 -1.04
N ALA A 139 8.13 9.10 -1.29
CA ALA A 139 9.32 8.42 -0.75
C ALA A 139 10.64 8.97 -1.31
N MET A 140 10.60 9.63 -2.48
CA MET A 140 11.76 10.27 -3.11
C MET A 140 11.93 11.74 -2.71
N SER A 141 10.99 12.28 -1.93
CA SER A 141 11.08 13.65 -1.44
C SER A 141 12.03 13.69 -0.25
N ALA A 142 13.02 14.59 -0.30
CA ALA A 142 13.82 14.88 0.88
C ALA A 142 12.90 15.43 1.98
N PRO A 143 13.03 14.96 3.23
CA PRO A 143 12.18 15.44 4.31
C PRO A 143 12.31 16.95 4.50
N SER A 144 11.17 17.61 4.67
CA SER A 144 11.10 19.05 4.84
C SER A 144 11.26 19.41 6.32
N TYR A 145 12.40 19.98 6.68
CA TYR A 145 12.61 20.50 8.03
C TYR A 145 12.19 21.95 8.10
N TYR A 146 11.85 22.42 9.29
CA TYR A 146 11.71 23.84 9.58
C TYR A 146 12.52 24.12 10.83
N VAL A 147 13.54 24.95 10.69
CA VAL A 147 14.28 25.44 11.84
C VAL A 147 13.65 26.75 12.26
N LEU A 148 12.96 26.71 13.38
CA LEU A 148 12.30 27.87 13.97
C LEU A 148 13.24 28.43 15.02
N ILE A 149 13.48 29.73 14.98
CA ILE A 149 14.31 30.42 15.97
C ILE A 149 13.36 31.36 16.72
N ASN A 150 13.17 31.14 18.01
CA ASN A 150 12.41 32.09 18.84
C ASN A 150 13.30 33.30 19.21
N ASP A 151 12.70 34.33 19.82
CA ASP A 151 13.40 35.56 20.24
C ASP A 151 14.55 35.31 21.25
N ASP A 152 14.62 34.12 21.89
CA ASP A 152 15.72 33.70 22.77
C ASP A 152 16.88 33.01 22.02
N ASN A 153 16.87 32.96 20.68
CA ASN A 153 17.76 32.11 19.87
C ASN A 153 17.64 30.60 20.18
N LYS A 154 16.51 30.14 20.74
CA LYS A 154 16.25 28.70 20.88
C LYS A 154 15.81 28.14 19.53
N VAL A 155 16.56 27.14 19.10
CA VAL A 155 16.31 26.37 17.89
C VAL A 155 15.17 25.41 18.19
N VAL A 156 13.98 25.64 17.64
CA VAL A 156 12.87 24.69 17.61
C VAL A 156 12.84 24.10 16.22
N GLY A 157 13.42 22.90 16.02
CA GLY A 157 13.41 22.23 14.71
C GLY A 157 12.19 21.35 14.54
N THR A 158 11.20 21.74 13.74
CA THR A 158 10.03 20.90 13.42
C THR A 158 10.26 20.15 12.10
N ALA A 159 10.08 18.83 12.06
CA ALA A 159 9.92 18.13 10.79
C ALA A 159 8.48 18.35 10.32
N ILE A 160 8.27 18.91 9.14
CA ILE A 160 6.92 19.08 8.58
C ILE A 160 6.80 18.20 7.34
N ASP A 161 5.63 17.57 7.30
CA ASP A 161 5.00 16.76 6.27
C ASP A 161 5.48 17.00 4.82
N THR A 162 5.47 15.92 4.04
CA THR A 162 5.80 15.87 2.61
C THR A 162 4.65 16.35 1.70
N GLY A 163 3.51 16.77 2.27
CA GLY A 163 2.35 17.30 1.55
C GLY A 163 2.32 18.82 1.42
N GLU A 164 1.74 19.31 0.32
CA GLU A 164 1.48 20.72 0.06
C GLU A 164 0.78 21.41 1.24
N LYS A 165 1.24 22.62 1.60
CA LYS A 165 0.70 23.50 2.64
C LYS A 165 -0.84 23.49 2.72
N GLY A 166 -1.40 22.54 3.46
CA GLY A 166 -2.80 22.44 3.82
C GLY A 166 -2.91 22.50 5.33
N HIS A 167 -3.87 23.25 5.86
CA HIS A 167 -4.02 23.45 7.32
C HIS A 167 -4.33 22.17 8.13
N ASN A 168 -4.32 20.99 7.52
CA ASN A 168 -4.60 19.67 8.11
C ASN A 168 -3.53 18.62 7.79
N ASP A 169 -2.32 19.03 7.43
CA ASP A 169 -1.19 18.10 7.31
C ASP A 169 -0.87 17.51 8.70
N ARG A 170 -0.25 16.33 8.76
CA ARG A 170 0.05 15.61 10.01
C ARG A 170 1.51 15.89 10.42
N PRO A 171 1.92 17.13 10.78
CA PRO A 171 3.32 17.41 11.04
C PRO A 171 3.80 16.56 12.22
N TYR A 172 4.90 15.86 12.02
CA TYR A 172 5.58 15.21 13.12
C TYR A 172 6.36 16.29 13.88
N GLN A 173 5.75 16.87 14.91
CA GLN A 173 6.41 17.91 15.67
C GLN A 173 7.50 17.31 16.55
N VAL A 174 8.75 17.64 16.24
CA VAL A 174 9.90 17.39 17.11
C VAL A 174 10.41 18.72 17.61
N ILE A 175 10.96 18.75 18.82
CA ILE A 175 11.63 19.91 19.38
C ILE A 175 13.01 19.46 19.82
N PHE A 176 14.01 20.23 19.40
CA PHE A 176 15.38 20.10 19.84
C PHE A 176 15.73 21.32 20.70
N ASN A 177 16.74 21.21 21.54
CA ASN A 177 17.33 22.37 22.21
C ASN A 177 18.49 22.95 21.37
N THR A 178 19.10 24.04 21.84
CA THR A 178 20.24 24.70 21.19
C THR A 178 21.50 23.82 21.08
N ALA A 179 21.60 22.75 21.87
CA ALA A 179 22.67 21.75 21.76
C ALA A 179 22.35 20.66 20.72
N GLY A 180 21.18 20.71 20.08
CA GLY A 180 20.71 19.72 19.12
C GLY A 180 20.11 18.46 19.75
N LYS A 181 19.92 18.44 21.08
CA LYS A 181 19.31 17.29 21.78
C LYS A 181 17.79 17.37 21.64
N MET A 182 17.16 16.25 21.27
CA MET A 182 15.69 16.14 21.23
C MET A 182 15.12 16.29 22.65
N THR A 183 14.16 17.18 22.82
CA THR A 183 13.50 17.46 24.11
C THR A 183 12.04 17.03 24.14
N SER A 184 11.40 16.92 22.98
CA SER A 184 10.06 16.35 22.84
C SER A 184 9.79 15.91 21.41
N SER A 185 8.94 14.91 21.25
CA SER A 185 8.36 14.50 19.97
C SER A 185 6.87 14.23 20.16
N ALA A 186 6.05 14.65 19.19
CA ALA A 186 4.62 14.39 19.16
C ALA A 186 4.19 14.10 17.71
N ARG A 187 3.61 12.91 17.48
CA ARG A 187 2.98 12.53 16.20
C ARG A 187 1.53 12.99 16.24
N GLY A 188 1.15 13.96 15.41
CA GLY A 188 -0.24 14.46 15.34
C GLY A 188 -0.33 15.92 14.90
N THR A 189 -1.56 16.41 14.70
CA THR A 189 -1.82 17.81 14.37
C THR A 189 -1.48 18.70 15.56
N THR A 190 -0.33 19.36 15.52
CA THR A 190 -0.01 20.44 16.47
C THR A 190 0.06 21.76 15.73
N GLN A 191 -0.70 22.75 16.19
CA GLN A 191 -0.51 24.13 15.75
C GLN A 191 0.88 24.60 16.20
N LEU A 192 1.65 25.13 15.25
CA LEU A 192 2.89 25.83 15.55
C LEU A 192 2.59 26.97 16.55
N PRO A 193 3.37 27.13 17.64
CA PRO A 193 3.27 28.29 18.52
C PRO A 193 3.21 29.63 17.74
N GLY A 194 2.24 30.49 18.06
CA GLY A 194 1.96 31.73 17.31
C GLY A 194 3.07 32.79 17.31
N ASN A 195 4.18 32.56 18.02
CA ASN A 195 5.35 33.46 18.07
C ASN A 195 6.51 33.01 17.15
N ILE A 196 6.28 32.05 16.26
CA ILE A 196 7.28 31.58 15.30
C ILE A 196 7.36 32.53 14.10
N ARG A 197 8.53 33.14 13.88
CA ARG A 197 8.85 33.92 12.68
C ARG A 197 9.54 33.02 11.64
N GLU A 198 9.39 33.40 10.37
CA GLU A 198 9.55 32.60 9.15
C GLU A 198 10.76 31.64 8.99
N ASN A 199 10.48 30.66 8.14
CA ASN A 199 11.25 29.55 7.57
C ASN A 199 12.69 29.86 7.06
N TYR A 200 13.71 29.42 7.79
CA TYR A 200 15.12 29.42 7.32
C TYR A 200 15.63 28.06 6.88
N THR A 201 14.73 27.19 6.41
CA THR A 201 15.09 25.82 6.05
C THR A 201 16.13 25.82 4.92
N PRO A 202 17.16 24.96 5.01
CA PRO A 202 17.89 24.48 3.85
C PRO A 202 16.95 23.59 3.04
N ILE A 203 16.01 24.19 2.30
CA ILE A 203 15.02 23.38 1.60
C ILE A 203 15.67 22.80 0.36
N VAL A 204 15.60 21.49 0.23
CA VAL A 204 15.71 20.83 -1.07
C VAL A 204 14.39 21.09 -1.82
N ARG A 205 14.14 22.33 -2.29
CA ARG A 205 12.96 22.62 -3.14
C ARG A 205 13.28 22.30 -4.59
N GLU A 206 12.32 21.71 -5.30
CA GLU A 206 12.40 21.52 -6.74
C GLU A 206 12.28 22.82 -7.54
N ASN A 207 11.78 23.91 -6.94
CA ASN A 207 11.20 25.04 -7.69
C ASN A 207 11.98 26.37 -7.72
N ASP A 208 13.28 26.43 -7.39
CA ASP A 208 14.08 27.65 -7.62
C ASP A 208 15.55 27.33 -7.90
N ASN A 209 16.32 28.33 -8.37
CA ASN A 209 17.72 28.34 -8.86
C ASN A 209 18.81 27.51 -8.10
N ASP A 210 18.46 26.83 -7.00
CA ASP A 210 19.25 25.82 -6.27
C ASP A 210 19.15 24.39 -6.89
N GLN A 211 18.52 24.26 -8.06
CA GLN A 211 18.18 23.00 -8.74
C GLN A 211 19.35 21.98 -8.83
N LYS A 212 20.59 22.43 -9.07
CA LYS A 212 21.77 21.55 -9.21
C LYS A 212 22.19 20.90 -7.89
N HIS A 213 22.11 21.63 -6.77
CA HIS A 213 22.49 21.11 -5.45
C HIS A 213 21.47 20.09 -4.95
N ASN A 214 20.20 20.42 -5.10
CA ASN A 214 19.08 19.54 -4.76
C ASN A 214 19.13 18.26 -5.60
N THR A 215 19.48 18.37 -6.89
CA THR A 215 19.73 17.21 -7.76
C THR A 215 20.82 16.28 -7.20
N THR A 216 21.87 16.81 -6.56
CA THR A 216 22.98 16.01 -6.03
C THR A 216 22.58 15.20 -4.79
N ILE A 217 21.85 15.81 -3.86
CA ILE A 217 21.33 15.09 -2.68
C ILE A 217 20.30 14.05 -3.11
N LEU A 218 19.39 14.41 -4.01
CA LEU A 218 18.40 13.49 -4.56
C LEU A 218 19.06 12.33 -5.33
N ASN A 219 20.16 12.55 -6.06
CA ASN A 219 20.96 11.46 -6.67
C ASN A 219 21.43 10.44 -5.63
N ARG A 220 21.90 10.93 -4.48
CA ARG A 220 22.45 10.07 -3.42
C ARG A 220 21.35 9.29 -2.71
N MET A 221 20.21 9.93 -2.45
CA MET A 221 19.01 9.24 -1.94
C MET A 221 18.52 8.18 -2.93
N ASP A 222 18.40 8.51 -4.21
CA ASP A 222 18.03 7.56 -5.27
C ASP A 222 19.00 6.37 -5.33
N THR A 223 20.30 6.63 -5.26
CA THR A 223 21.32 5.57 -5.24
C THR A 223 21.17 4.66 -4.01
N GLY A 224 21.03 5.24 -2.82
CA GLY A 224 20.82 4.48 -1.59
C GLY A 224 19.55 3.62 -1.64
N LEU A 225 18.43 4.21 -2.08
CA LEU A 225 17.17 3.49 -2.20
C LEU A 225 17.27 2.34 -3.21
N GLN A 226 17.89 2.57 -4.37
CA GLN A 226 18.13 1.51 -5.36
C GLN A 226 19.02 0.39 -4.83
N GLU A 227 20.02 0.71 -3.99
CA GLU A 227 20.85 -0.31 -3.34
C GLU A 227 20.03 -1.18 -2.38
N HIS A 228 19.18 -0.58 -1.54
CA HIS A 228 18.30 -1.32 -0.65
C HIS A 228 17.27 -2.16 -1.41
N ILE A 229 16.64 -1.61 -2.44
CA ILE A 229 15.70 -2.32 -3.30
C ILE A 229 16.30 -3.59 -3.89
N ARG A 230 17.55 -3.52 -4.39
CA ARG A 230 18.24 -4.69 -4.98
C ARG A 230 18.54 -5.80 -3.98
N GLN A 231 18.56 -5.49 -2.68
CA GLN A 231 18.81 -6.44 -1.60
C GLN A 231 17.51 -7.09 -1.11
N VAL A 232 16.36 -6.49 -1.39
CA VAL A 232 15.06 -6.99 -0.96
C VAL A 232 14.58 -8.06 -1.92
N SER A 233 14.23 -9.23 -1.37
CA SER A 233 13.64 -10.33 -2.15
C SER A 233 12.13 -10.32 -2.04
N TYR A 234 11.45 -10.62 -3.15
CA TYR A 234 9.98 -10.72 -3.16
C TYR A 234 9.49 -11.81 -2.20
N THR A 235 8.54 -11.42 -1.35
CA THR A 235 7.79 -12.28 -0.44
C THR A 235 6.32 -12.09 -0.76
N ALA A 236 5.64 -13.18 -1.07
CA ALA A 236 4.21 -13.13 -1.35
C ALA A 236 3.43 -12.73 -0.08
N PRO A 237 2.28 -12.03 -0.22
CA PRO A 237 1.48 -11.61 0.93
C PRO A 237 1.11 -12.77 1.85
N GLU A 238 1.23 -12.53 3.14
CA GLU A 238 0.81 -13.49 4.15
C GLU A 238 -0.73 -13.52 4.29
N PRO A 239 -1.32 -14.69 4.59
CA PRO A 239 -2.75 -14.80 4.85
C PRO A 239 -3.05 -14.38 6.29
N ILE A 240 -3.96 -13.43 6.45
CA ILE A 240 -4.24 -12.79 7.74
C ILE A 240 -5.70 -12.94 8.12
N LYS A 241 -5.98 -13.01 9.42
CA LYS A 241 -7.35 -13.19 9.92
C LYS A 241 -8.16 -11.93 9.62
N VAL A 242 -9.31 -12.10 8.97
CA VAL A 242 -10.25 -11.00 8.73
C VAL A 242 -10.96 -10.68 10.05
N LYS A 243 -10.94 -9.39 10.41
CA LYS A 243 -11.76 -8.85 11.51
C LYS A 243 -12.92 -8.10 10.89
N ASN A 244 -14.10 -8.20 11.49
CA ASN A 244 -15.27 -7.49 11.01
C ASN A 244 -16.10 -6.92 12.16
N THR A 245 -16.78 -5.82 11.87
CA THR A 245 -17.82 -5.26 12.73
C THR A 245 -19.06 -4.99 11.89
N SER A 246 -20.23 -5.04 12.51
CA SER A 246 -21.51 -4.76 11.84
C SER A 246 -22.17 -3.57 12.51
N GLN A 247 -22.81 -2.72 11.72
CA GLN A 247 -23.74 -1.71 12.24
C GLN A 247 -25.16 -2.09 11.85
N THR A 248 -26.08 -1.93 12.79
CA THR A 248 -27.51 -2.17 12.58
C THR A 248 -28.25 -0.87 12.37
N ASP A 249 -29.42 -0.96 11.75
CA ASP A 249 -30.42 0.10 11.76
C ASP A 249 -30.89 0.43 13.18
N ALA A 250 -31.73 1.48 13.31
CA ALA A 250 -32.29 1.91 14.59
C ALA A 250 -33.13 0.82 15.30
N SER A 251 -33.61 -0.18 14.55
CA SER A 251 -34.35 -1.32 15.13
C SER A 251 -33.43 -2.39 15.73
N GLY A 252 -32.13 -2.38 15.41
CA GLY A 252 -31.19 -3.43 15.80
C GLY A 252 -31.34 -4.74 15.02
N ASN A 253 -32.29 -4.83 14.09
CA ASN A 253 -32.67 -6.09 13.45
C ASN A 253 -32.03 -6.28 12.07
N HIS A 254 -31.62 -5.18 11.43
CA HIS A 254 -31.06 -5.19 10.08
C HIS A 254 -29.66 -4.61 10.08
N ILE A 255 -28.69 -5.38 9.57
CA ILE A 255 -27.35 -4.86 9.33
C ILE A 255 -27.41 -3.93 8.12
N VAL A 256 -26.99 -2.69 8.31
CA VAL A 256 -26.98 -1.63 7.29
C VAL A 256 -25.59 -1.39 6.70
N SER A 257 -24.53 -1.74 7.45
CA SER A 257 -23.16 -1.71 6.98
C SER A 257 -22.30 -2.72 7.73
N GLN A 258 -21.18 -3.14 7.12
CA GLN A 258 -20.17 -3.94 7.78
C GLN A 258 -18.80 -3.34 7.50
N THR A 259 -17.92 -3.32 8.50
CA THR A 259 -16.50 -3.11 8.23
C THR A 259 -15.79 -4.44 8.17
N ALA A 260 -14.79 -4.54 7.29
CA ALA A 260 -13.88 -5.67 7.27
C ALA A 260 -12.43 -5.18 7.20
N THR A 261 -11.62 -5.53 8.18
CA THR A 261 -10.19 -5.25 8.16
C THR A 261 -9.47 -6.34 7.38
N ILE A 262 -8.81 -5.93 6.31
CA ILE A 262 -7.85 -6.75 5.56
C ILE A 262 -6.46 -6.13 5.66
N GLN A 263 -5.45 -6.86 5.19
CA GLN A 263 -4.13 -6.29 4.95
C GLN A 263 -3.80 -6.43 3.48
N TYR A 264 -3.13 -5.42 2.94
CA TYR A 264 -2.58 -5.44 1.59
C TYR A 264 -1.09 -5.16 1.64
N THR A 265 -0.40 -5.59 0.60
CA THR A 265 1.03 -5.32 0.48
C THR A 265 1.25 -3.90 -0.04
N SER A 266 1.92 -3.09 0.78
CA SER A 266 2.69 -1.96 0.30
C SER A 266 4.16 -2.39 0.18
N SER A 267 4.85 -1.84 -0.80
CA SER A 267 6.30 -2.05 -0.95
C SER A 267 7.09 -0.80 -0.58
N VAL A 268 6.41 0.27 -0.18
CA VAL A 268 7.01 1.58 0.10
C VAL A 268 6.39 2.15 1.35
N ASP A 269 7.23 2.37 2.35
CA ASP A 269 6.88 3.21 3.50
C ASP A 269 7.37 4.63 3.23
N VAL A 270 6.43 5.52 2.89
CA VAL A 270 6.73 6.93 2.58
C VAL A 270 7.16 7.73 3.82
N ASP A 271 6.81 7.27 5.02
CA ASP A 271 7.19 7.90 6.29
C ASP A 271 8.59 7.46 6.74
N GLN A 272 9.08 6.31 6.27
CA GLN A 272 10.33 5.71 6.76
C GLN A 272 11.57 6.61 6.58
N VAL A 273 11.66 7.40 5.51
CA VAL A 273 12.76 8.38 5.33
C VAL A 273 12.78 9.39 6.47
N GLN A 274 11.60 9.87 6.88
CA GLN A 274 11.47 10.81 7.98
C GLN A 274 11.83 10.13 9.30
N ASP A 275 11.31 8.93 9.54
CA ASP A 275 11.58 8.16 10.76
C ASP A 275 13.08 7.85 10.89
N ASN A 276 13.75 7.49 9.80
CA ASN A 276 15.20 7.29 9.76
C ASN A 276 15.97 8.55 10.14
N PHE A 277 15.62 9.69 9.54
CA PHE A 277 16.28 10.95 9.91
C PHE A 277 16.09 11.27 11.39
N LEU A 278 14.87 11.11 11.92
CA LEU A 278 14.59 11.42 13.33
C LEU A 278 15.41 10.53 14.25
N GLN A 279 15.50 9.23 13.96
CA GLN A 279 16.36 8.31 14.71
C GLN A 279 17.84 8.71 14.63
N MET A 280 18.31 9.15 13.45
CA MET A 280 19.68 9.62 13.28
C MET A 280 19.94 10.91 14.08
N ALA A 281 19.02 11.88 14.02
CA ALA A 281 19.10 13.15 14.72
C ALA A 281 19.00 12.99 16.26
N GLU A 282 18.24 12.01 16.74
CA GLU A 282 18.17 11.66 18.15
C GLU A 282 19.51 11.10 18.66
N LYS A 283 20.13 10.22 17.86
CA LYS A 283 21.42 9.58 18.18
C LYS A 283 22.60 10.53 18.04
N ASP A 284 22.57 11.43 17.06
CA ASP A 284 23.61 12.44 16.82
C ASP A 284 23.04 13.87 16.86
N PRO A 285 23.07 14.52 18.03
CA PRO A 285 22.70 15.94 18.19
C PRO A 285 23.46 16.90 17.27
N SER A 286 24.63 16.50 16.73
CA SER A 286 25.42 17.34 15.84
C SER A 286 24.69 17.64 14.52
N ILE A 287 23.81 16.75 14.07
CA ILE A 287 22.97 16.93 12.89
C ILE A 287 22.12 18.19 13.07
N MET A 288 21.31 18.24 14.14
CA MET A 288 20.41 19.36 14.40
C MET A 288 21.17 20.63 14.79
N LYS A 289 22.34 20.50 15.44
CA LYS A 289 23.22 21.65 15.70
C LYS A 289 23.71 22.32 14.41
N ARG A 290 23.99 21.57 13.34
CA ARG A 290 24.39 22.15 12.04
C ARG A 290 23.22 22.89 11.39
N PHE A 291 22.03 22.28 11.39
CA PHE A 291 20.82 22.94 10.90
C PHE A 291 20.54 24.27 11.62
N ALA A 292 20.70 24.29 12.95
CA ALA A 292 20.62 25.51 13.76
C ALA A 292 21.62 26.59 13.33
N GLN A 293 22.88 26.21 13.12
CA GLN A 293 23.94 27.12 12.70
C GLN A 293 23.64 27.73 11.33
N TRP A 294 23.15 26.93 10.38
CA TRP A 294 22.76 27.40 9.05
C TRP A 294 21.56 28.34 9.07
N ALA A 295 20.55 28.03 9.88
CA ALA A 295 19.40 28.91 10.07
C ALA A 295 19.81 30.26 10.68
N THR A 296 20.66 30.23 11.71
CA THR A 296 21.21 31.45 12.35
C THR A 296 22.03 32.27 11.36
N LEU A 297 22.82 31.62 10.51
CA LEU A 297 23.63 32.29 9.48
C LEU A 297 22.75 33.02 8.47
N LYS A 298 21.67 32.39 8.01
CA LYS A 298 20.68 33.03 7.12
C LYS A 298 19.95 34.17 7.82
N GLN A 299 19.53 33.99 9.07
CA GLN A 299 18.82 35.02 9.84
C GLN A 299 19.66 36.30 10.05
N LYS A 300 20.98 36.16 10.25
CA LYS A 300 21.90 37.28 10.48
C LYS A 300 22.36 37.97 9.21
N ALA A 301 22.10 37.41 8.03
CA ALA A 301 22.38 38.09 6.80
C ALA A 301 21.34 39.21 6.60
N HIS A 302 21.77 40.42 6.30
CA HIS A 302 20.89 41.58 6.14
C HIS A 302 21.02 42.27 4.78
N ASP A 303 22.05 41.90 4.01
CA ASP A 303 22.27 42.41 2.65
C ASP A 303 22.43 41.25 1.62
N PRO A 304 22.29 41.53 0.31
CA PRO A 304 22.36 40.49 -0.73
C PRO A 304 23.69 39.71 -0.76
N LYS A 305 24.82 40.34 -0.41
CA LYS A 305 26.15 39.69 -0.42
C LYS A 305 26.28 38.73 0.76
N GLN A 306 25.80 39.14 1.94
CA GLN A 306 25.71 38.28 3.12
C GLN A 306 24.77 37.11 2.88
N MET A 307 23.64 37.34 2.20
CA MET A 307 22.71 36.27 1.83
C MET A 307 23.34 35.26 0.90
N ALA A 308 24.05 35.70 -0.15
CA ALA A 308 24.75 34.80 -1.06
C ALA A 308 25.84 33.98 -0.34
N THR A 309 26.57 34.61 0.59
CA THR A 309 27.59 33.94 1.40
C THR A 309 26.96 32.90 2.35
N ALA A 310 25.87 33.27 3.03
CA ALA A 310 25.11 32.39 3.89
C ALA A 310 24.57 31.19 3.10
N GLN A 311 23.93 31.42 1.95
CA GLN A 311 23.42 30.36 1.07
C GLN A 311 24.54 29.42 0.61
N THR A 312 25.71 29.94 0.22
CA THR A 312 26.85 29.11 -0.19
C THR A 312 27.34 28.20 0.94
N ALA A 313 27.41 28.71 2.17
CA ALA A 313 27.80 27.93 3.34
C ALA A 313 26.74 26.86 3.68
N VAL A 314 25.45 27.19 3.57
CA VAL A 314 24.34 26.24 3.74
C VAL A 314 24.39 25.15 2.68
N ASN A 315 24.55 25.49 1.41
CA ASN A 315 24.64 24.52 0.30
C ASN A 315 25.85 23.59 0.49
N THR A 316 27.03 24.14 0.80
CA THR A 316 28.25 23.34 1.06
C THR A 316 28.09 22.44 2.28
N GLY A 317 27.47 22.96 3.35
CA GLY A 317 27.26 22.20 4.58
C GLY A 317 26.26 21.06 4.41
N THR A 318 25.15 21.32 3.73
CA THR A 318 24.14 20.30 3.40
C THR A 318 24.70 19.25 2.45
N ASP A 319 25.49 19.60 1.45
CA ASP A 319 26.15 18.63 0.57
C ASP A 319 26.99 17.62 1.35
N ARG A 320 27.78 18.12 2.31
CA ARG A 320 28.65 17.28 3.15
C ARG A 320 27.87 16.40 4.11
N MET A 321 26.79 16.91 4.69
CA MET A 321 25.95 16.17 5.63
C MET A 321 25.16 15.06 4.91
N PHE A 322 24.51 15.39 3.80
CA PHE A 322 23.83 14.43 2.91
C PHE A 322 24.85 13.72 2.00
N SER A 323 25.89 13.16 2.61
CA SER A 323 26.86 12.30 1.96
C SER A 323 26.20 11.02 1.44
N PRO A 324 26.83 10.27 0.51
CA PRO A 324 26.29 8.98 0.05
C PRO A 324 25.95 8.02 1.19
N HIS A 325 26.78 7.94 2.23
CA HIS A 325 26.54 7.10 3.39
C HIS A 325 25.32 7.55 4.19
N PHE A 326 25.20 8.86 4.46
CA PHE A 326 24.05 9.41 5.18
C PHE A 326 22.74 9.20 4.40
N CYS A 327 22.75 9.43 3.08
CA CYS A 327 21.60 9.17 2.22
C CYS A 327 21.25 7.68 2.16
N ASN A 328 22.24 6.80 2.10
CA ASN A 328 22.01 5.35 2.19
C ASN A 328 21.29 4.98 3.48
N ASP A 329 21.74 5.50 4.62
CA ASP A 329 21.10 5.24 5.92
C ASP A 329 19.69 5.85 6.00
N LEU A 330 19.47 7.03 5.43
CA LEU A 330 18.14 7.65 5.33
C LEU A 330 17.14 6.81 4.53
N THR A 331 17.61 6.13 3.48
CA THR A 331 16.75 5.33 2.59
C THR A 331 16.60 3.87 3.02
N LYS A 332 17.20 3.49 4.15
CA LYS A 332 17.13 2.13 4.67
C LYS A 332 15.68 1.77 4.99
N GLU A 333 15.27 0.56 4.62
CA GLU A 333 13.92 0.02 4.92
C GLU A 333 12.75 0.81 4.33
N VAL A 334 13.00 1.85 3.52
CA VAL A 334 11.94 2.57 2.79
C VAL A 334 11.22 1.64 1.81
N PHE A 335 11.99 0.75 1.16
CA PHE A 335 11.45 -0.33 0.37
C PHE A 335 11.55 -1.63 1.14
N ILE A 336 10.41 -2.25 1.39
CA ILE A 336 10.34 -3.52 2.11
C ILE A 336 9.45 -4.52 1.36
N SER A 337 9.84 -5.78 1.50
CA SER A 337 9.05 -6.88 0.96
C SER A 337 7.93 -7.19 1.93
N ASN A 338 6.69 -7.11 1.45
CA ASN A 338 5.51 -7.53 2.20
C ASN A 338 5.22 -6.70 3.47
N GLU A 339 5.38 -5.37 3.41
CA GLU A 339 4.73 -4.54 4.43
C GLU A 339 3.23 -4.72 4.34
N GLN A 340 2.61 -5.07 5.46
CA GLN A 340 1.18 -5.34 5.51
C GLN A 340 0.45 -4.19 6.18
N GLU A 341 0.10 -3.20 5.37
CA GLU A 341 -0.79 -2.12 5.77
C GLU A 341 -2.19 -2.66 6.01
N LYS A 342 -2.85 -2.14 7.05
CA LYS A 342 -4.23 -2.52 7.38
C LYS A 342 -5.17 -1.57 6.66
N ASP A 343 -6.05 -2.11 5.84
CA ASP A 343 -7.23 -1.39 5.35
C ASP A 343 -8.45 -1.82 6.15
N THR A 344 -9.34 -0.88 6.44
CA THR A 344 -10.68 -1.18 6.94
C THR A 344 -11.69 -0.83 5.86
N LEU A 345 -12.19 -1.86 5.20
CA LEU A 345 -13.19 -1.75 4.16
C LEU A 345 -14.55 -1.47 4.79
N SER A 346 -15.09 -0.27 4.60
CA SER A 346 -16.49 0.04 4.92
C SER A 346 -17.37 -0.48 3.78
N LEU A 347 -18.08 -1.58 4.02
CA LEU A 347 -18.99 -2.23 3.08
C LEU A 347 -20.41 -1.69 3.31
N GLU A 348 -20.98 -1.09 2.27
CA GLU A 348 -22.31 -0.49 2.30
C GLU A 348 -23.26 -1.21 1.34
N MET A 349 -23.84 -0.50 0.38
CA MET A 349 -24.94 -1.03 -0.43
C MET A 349 -24.50 -2.25 -1.25
N PRO A 350 -25.24 -3.38 -1.18
CA PRO A 350 -25.02 -4.49 -2.07
C PRO A 350 -25.19 -4.07 -3.54
N VAL A 351 -24.28 -4.51 -4.40
CA VAL A 351 -24.32 -4.24 -5.84
C VAL A 351 -24.37 -5.52 -6.64
N ALA A 352 -24.93 -5.41 -7.85
CA ALA A 352 -24.92 -6.47 -8.85
C ALA A 352 -24.85 -5.84 -10.24
N PHE A 353 -23.99 -6.37 -11.12
CA PHE A 353 -23.83 -5.89 -12.49
C PHE A 353 -23.19 -6.95 -13.39
N ASP A 354 -23.32 -6.79 -14.70
CA ASP A 354 -22.76 -7.70 -15.70
C ASP A 354 -21.56 -7.06 -16.40
N VAL A 355 -20.49 -7.83 -16.60
CA VAL A 355 -19.35 -7.49 -17.46
C VAL A 355 -19.13 -8.64 -18.43
N TYR A 356 -19.41 -8.40 -19.71
CA TYR A 356 -19.57 -9.47 -20.72
C TYR A 356 -20.57 -10.53 -20.23
N ASP A 357 -20.22 -11.81 -20.31
CA ASP A 357 -21.05 -12.94 -19.86
C ASP A 357 -20.90 -13.26 -18.36
N SER A 358 -20.17 -12.43 -17.60
CA SER A 358 -19.93 -12.64 -16.16
C SER A 358 -20.80 -11.72 -15.33
N HIS A 359 -21.50 -12.31 -14.36
CA HIS A 359 -22.25 -11.57 -13.35
C HIS A 359 -21.37 -11.32 -12.13
N PHE A 360 -21.31 -10.08 -11.67
CA PHE A 360 -20.59 -9.65 -10.47
C PHE A 360 -21.57 -9.21 -9.40
N ILE A 361 -21.27 -9.54 -8.16
CA ILE A 361 -22.02 -9.13 -6.97
C ILE A 361 -21.05 -8.69 -5.87
N GLY A 362 -21.45 -7.77 -5.02
CA GLY A 362 -20.59 -7.31 -3.93
C GLY A 362 -21.15 -6.10 -3.19
N TYR A 363 -20.28 -5.16 -2.83
CA TYR A 363 -20.63 -3.98 -2.05
C TYR A 363 -19.97 -2.72 -2.61
N GLU A 364 -20.63 -1.59 -2.45
CA GLU A 364 -19.98 -0.27 -2.56
C GLU A 364 -19.09 -0.02 -1.35
N ARG A 365 -18.00 0.73 -1.54
CA ARG A 365 -17.06 1.14 -0.49
C ARG A 365 -17.23 2.62 -0.17
N ALA A 366 -17.45 2.92 1.11
CA ALA A 366 -17.78 4.27 1.57
C ALA A 366 -16.67 5.32 1.33
N ASN A 367 -15.40 4.91 1.37
CA ASN A 367 -14.27 5.84 1.54
C ASN A 367 -13.56 6.23 0.22
N ASP A 368 -13.88 5.58 -0.91
CA ASP A 368 -13.09 5.75 -2.14
C ASP A 368 -13.87 5.59 -3.46
N ASN A 369 -15.21 5.66 -3.42
CA ASN A 369 -16.10 5.45 -4.58
C ASN A 369 -15.83 4.12 -5.33
N GLY A 370 -15.16 3.16 -4.68
CA GLY A 370 -14.82 1.86 -5.24
C GLY A 370 -15.81 0.77 -4.87
N TYR A 371 -15.51 -0.45 -5.31
CA TYR A 371 -16.34 -1.62 -5.07
C TYR A 371 -15.50 -2.80 -4.57
N LEU A 372 -16.10 -3.62 -3.71
CA LEU A 372 -15.58 -4.95 -3.37
C LEU A 372 -16.53 -6.00 -3.95
N VAL A 373 -16.12 -6.70 -5.01
CA VAL A 373 -17.00 -7.60 -5.77
C VAL A 373 -16.40 -8.99 -5.95
N THR A 374 -17.26 -9.97 -6.20
CA THR A 374 -16.89 -11.32 -6.60
C THR A 374 -17.70 -11.75 -7.82
N LYS A 375 -17.18 -12.72 -8.58
CA LYS A 375 -17.90 -13.29 -9.71
C LYS A 375 -18.93 -14.28 -9.20
N ALA A 376 -20.19 -14.02 -9.51
CA ALA A 376 -21.29 -14.91 -9.21
C ALA A 376 -21.23 -16.16 -10.11
N GLN A 377 -21.60 -17.30 -9.54
CA GLN A 377 -21.83 -18.57 -10.22
C GLN A 377 -23.17 -18.59 -10.99
N SER A 378 -24.12 -17.70 -10.65
CA SER A 378 -25.34 -17.51 -11.41
C SER A 378 -25.91 -16.10 -11.26
N LYS A 379 -26.73 -15.66 -12.23
CA LYS A 379 -27.46 -14.38 -12.19
C LYS A 379 -28.49 -14.24 -11.06
N LYS A 380 -28.78 -15.33 -10.33
CA LYS A 380 -29.72 -15.32 -9.21
C LYS A 380 -29.04 -15.05 -7.86
N GLN A 381 -27.71 -15.04 -7.83
CA GLN A 381 -26.98 -14.76 -6.60
C GLN A 381 -27.01 -13.27 -6.31
N THR A 382 -27.05 -12.94 -5.02
CA THR A 382 -27.05 -11.56 -4.53
C THR A 382 -26.07 -11.45 -3.37
N ALA A 383 -25.41 -10.30 -3.28
CA ALA A 383 -24.61 -9.98 -2.11
C ALA A 383 -25.53 -9.58 -0.94
N VAL A 384 -25.20 -10.04 0.27
CA VAL A 384 -25.92 -9.69 1.51
C VAL A 384 -24.93 -9.47 2.65
N PHE A 385 -25.33 -8.72 3.66
CA PHE A 385 -24.56 -8.67 4.91
C PHE A 385 -24.78 -9.94 5.73
N ALA A 386 -23.70 -10.47 6.30
CA ALA A 386 -23.80 -11.62 7.20
C ALA A 386 -24.30 -11.18 8.57
N LYS A 387 -25.30 -11.88 9.11
CA LYS A 387 -25.76 -11.71 10.49
C LYS A 387 -24.73 -12.17 11.52
#